data_AF-A0A960MWD6-F1
#
_entry.id   AF-A0A960MWD6-F1
#
_cell.length_a   1.000
_cell.length_b   1.000
_cell.length_c   1.000
_cell.angle_alpha   90.00
_cell.angle_beta   90.00
_cell.angle_gamma   90.00
#
_symmetry.space_group_name_H-M   'P 1'
#
loop_
_entity.id
_entity.type
_entity.pdbx_description
1 polymer ?
#
loop_
_entity_poly.entity_id
_entity_poly.type
_entity_poly.pdbx_seq_one_letter_code
_entity_poly.pdbx_strand_id
1 'polypeptide(L)'
;MKRHLFTVRLKIRGPILIQSSSPADFGLDAAVMRRESDGIVCVPGTLIQGKLAEALKENQLGRSLPLSPAEHERLFGKDSGVGSGNEPLRRRLMFDDLIKVSVEGESGNPLLSRIAMDSTLGSAEGRMLRALETPFGAGATVTFEGNLWFVGPEGKRDEVKRLLRLGLRWLTTIGSQRSTGMGRLIEADIEESNLIELAAADNSIESGGGCDRLELSLRPLGPFCVSRPKIGDNLFESESHLPGNVLAGALVETWAALCDIRPGSRVSDCGKADPERSKLAEHFDRIRFRHAFPAAPGGVRTTAVPLSLAQAGERIFDLSLENQPCLLDAGGEDFVSPAFQPDWKPSTWSKIGSQIGFVEPHRELRVRTAIDSNLRISHRGDDTGGGKLFALELVHPWRRGADDQVEPLVWRTSIDLGQIPETDRRAVAEQLASLLPHLSYVGKTKVPCEVTGSGRAASSGATEVGETAVLMLDTPALLADPRFQSVEGVRESGALSAGEMWLLYRDAWSDLSGGSLELIHHFARQRLRGGNHLALRRQAQRRYVPWLLTDAGSVFTFAVRDAVEAAARL
;
A
#
# COMPACT_ATOMS: atom_id res chain seq x y z
N MET A 1 -25.68 0.96 -1.88
CA MET A 1 -24.36 0.63 -1.30
C MET A 1 -23.38 1.72 -1.71
N LYS A 2 -22.78 2.46 -0.78
CA LYS A 2 -21.91 3.61 -1.14
C LYS A 2 -20.77 3.78 -0.12
N ARG A 3 -19.73 4.51 -0.54
CA ARG A 3 -18.75 5.11 0.37
C ARG A 3 -19.41 6.34 0.99
N HIS A 4 -19.46 6.41 2.31
CA HIS A 4 -19.99 7.55 3.06
C HIS A 4 -18.83 8.43 3.53
N LEU A 5 -18.93 9.73 3.29
CA LEU A 5 -17.89 10.72 3.57
C LEU A 5 -18.45 11.81 4.48
N PHE A 6 -17.69 12.15 5.51
CA PHE A 6 -18.03 13.21 6.45
C PHE A 6 -16.86 14.15 6.59
N THR A 7 -17.15 15.43 6.75
CA THR A 7 -16.17 16.46 7.08
C THR A 7 -16.19 16.66 8.59
N VAL A 8 -15.01 16.61 9.21
CA VAL A 8 -14.81 16.83 10.64
C VAL A 8 -14.11 18.16 10.83
N ARG A 9 -14.65 18.98 11.74
CA ARG A 9 -14.01 20.22 12.18
C ARG A 9 -13.76 20.17 13.67
N LEU A 10 -12.52 20.44 14.08
CA LEU A 10 -12.10 20.48 15.47
C LEU A 10 -11.54 21.87 15.79
N LYS A 11 -12.18 22.56 16.74
CA LYS A 11 -11.72 23.86 17.25
C LYS A 11 -10.95 23.65 18.55
N ILE A 12 -9.65 23.91 18.53
CA ILE A 12 -8.71 23.58 19.62
C ILE A 12 -8.08 24.86 20.16
N ARG A 13 -8.03 25.00 21.49
CA ARG A 13 -7.34 26.09 22.18
C ARG A 13 -5.86 25.78 22.35
N GLY A 14 -5.03 26.75 22.00
CA GLY A 14 -3.59 26.73 22.22
C GLY A 14 -3.18 26.94 23.68
N PRO A 15 -1.95 26.51 24.03
CA PRO A 15 -0.92 26.03 23.10
C PRO A 15 -1.12 24.57 22.68
N ILE A 16 -0.73 24.24 21.44
CA ILE A 16 -0.94 22.90 20.83
C ILE A 16 0.42 22.32 20.40
N LEU A 17 0.70 21.08 20.79
CA LEU A 17 1.83 20.31 20.28
C LEU A 17 1.38 18.93 19.82
N ILE A 18 1.40 18.74 18.50
CA ILE A 18 1.28 17.45 17.84
C ILE A 18 2.64 17.17 17.24
N GLN A 19 3.41 16.28 17.86
CA GLN A 19 4.82 16.12 17.53
C GLN A 19 4.99 15.51 16.12
N SER A 20 5.84 16.14 15.31
CA SER A 20 6.24 15.63 13.99
C SER A 20 7.07 14.36 14.11
N SER A 21 7.04 13.53 13.06
CA SER A 21 7.98 12.42 12.86
C SER A 21 9.26 12.85 12.14
N SER A 22 9.21 13.99 11.42
CA SER A 22 10.34 14.55 10.71
C SER A 22 11.29 15.27 11.67
N PRO A 23 12.60 15.34 11.36
CA PRO A 23 13.55 16.12 12.14
C PRO A 23 13.06 17.56 12.31
N ALA A 24 13.20 18.09 13.52
CA ALA A 24 12.91 19.48 13.79
C ALA A 24 14.07 20.38 13.32
N ASP A 25 13.80 21.67 13.11
CA ASP A 25 14.86 22.65 12.86
C ASP A 25 15.89 22.66 13.99
N PHE A 26 17.12 23.07 13.66
CA PHE A 26 18.21 23.11 14.62
C PHE A 26 17.82 23.92 15.87
N GLY A 27 17.99 23.31 17.05
CA GLY A 27 17.64 23.92 18.34
C GLY A 27 16.23 23.61 18.85
N LEU A 28 15.43 22.82 18.12
CA LEU A 28 14.12 22.36 18.57
C LEU A 28 14.16 20.90 19.04
N ASP A 29 13.59 20.64 20.21
CA ASP A 29 13.41 19.28 20.74
C ASP A 29 12.12 18.61 20.22
N ALA A 30 11.15 19.40 19.79
CA ALA A 30 9.92 18.91 19.16
C ALA A 30 9.35 19.96 18.20
N ALA A 31 9.21 19.58 16.93
CA ALA A 31 8.47 20.34 15.93
C ALA A 31 7.00 19.93 15.90
N VAL A 32 6.14 20.85 15.49
CA VAL A 32 4.74 20.53 15.18
C VAL A 32 4.66 19.76 13.87
N MET A 33 3.73 18.81 13.81
CA MET A 33 3.49 18.02 12.62
C MET A 33 2.89 18.88 11.50
N ARG A 34 3.47 18.72 10.31
CA ARG A 34 3.03 19.33 9.07
C ARG A 34 2.78 18.26 8.03
N ARG A 35 1.89 18.53 7.09
CA ARG A 35 1.65 17.66 5.94
C ARG A 35 2.78 17.83 4.93
N GLU A 36 3.35 16.72 4.48
CA GLU A 36 4.55 16.71 3.62
C GLU A 36 4.37 17.41 2.26
N SER A 37 3.15 17.42 1.72
CA SER A 37 2.87 17.99 0.40
C SER A 37 2.88 19.51 0.35
N ASP A 38 2.56 20.19 1.47
CA ASP A 38 2.35 21.64 1.49
C ASP A 38 2.81 22.35 2.76
N GLY A 39 3.38 21.62 3.72
CA GLY A 39 3.87 22.18 4.98
C GLY A 39 2.76 22.68 5.93
N ILE A 40 1.48 22.42 5.64
CA ILE A 40 0.39 22.89 6.50
C ILE A 40 0.37 22.07 7.79
N VAL A 41 0.30 22.76 8.93
CA VAL A 41 0.16 22.13 10.26
C VAL A 41 -1.07 21.24 10.29
N CYS A 42 -0.91 19.99 10.75
CA CYS A 42 -1.99 19.01 10.72
C CYS A 42 -2.07 18.14 11.99
N VAL A 43 -3.25 17.54 12.19
CA VAL A 43 -3.50 16.50 13.18
C VAL A 43 -3.62 15.17 12.46
N PRO A 44 -2.81 14.15 12.80
CA PRO A 44 -2.91 12.84 12.18
C PRO A 44 -4.29 12.23 12.34
N GLY A 45 -4.89 11.76 11.23
CA GLY A 45 -6.19 11.09 11.27
C GLY A 45 -6.18 9.87 12.20
N THR A 46 -5.06 9.15 12.25
CA THR A 46 -4.89 8.00 13.14
C THR A 46 -4.87 8.36 14.63
N LEU A 47 -4.44 9.57 14.98
CA LEU A 47 -4.50 10.04 16.37
C LEU A 47 -5.95 10.27 16.80
N ILE A 48 -6.73 10.96 15.95
CA ILE A 48 -8.17 11.18 16.16
C ILE A 48 -8.90 9.84 16.24
N GLN A 49 -8.62 8.93 15.31
CA GLN A 49 -9.21 7.60 15.30
C GLN A 49 -8.93 6.82 16.60
N GLY A 50 -7.68 6.79 17.07
CA GLY A 50 -7.32 6.08 18.30
C GLY A 50 -8.01 6.67 19.53
N LYS A 51 -8.07 8.01 19.61
CA LYS A 51 -8.76 8.73 20.68
C LYS A 51 -10.27 8.48 20.65
N LEU A 52 -10.87 8.45 19.47
CA LEU A 52 -12.28 8.17 19.30
C LEU A 52 -12.63 6.73 19.70
N ALA A 53 -11.79 5.76 19.31
CA ALA A 53 -11.95 4.36 19.69
C ALA A 53 -11.93 4.19 21.22
N GLU A 54 -11.00 4.86 21.90
CA GLU A 54 -10.87 4.89 23.36
C GLU A 54 -12.11 5.51 24.02
N ALA A 55 -12.52 6.71 23.56
CA ALA A 55 -13.69 7.42 24.07
C ALA A 55 -14.98 6.61 23.98
N LEU A 56 -15.22 5.96 22.84
CA LEU A 56 -16.42 5.13 22.65
C LEU A 56 -16.38 3.85 23.50
N LYS A 57 -15.19 3.27 23.71
CA LYS A 57 -15.02 2.10 24.59
C LYS A 57 -15.28 2.46 26.05
N GLU A 58 -14.83 3.63 26.51
CA GLU A 58 -15.12 4.10 27.86
C GLU A 58 -16.62 4.34 28.08
N ASN A 59 -17.33 4.93 27.10
CA ASN A 59 -18.76 5.14 27.21
C ASN A 59 -19.58 3.84 27.28
N GLN A 60 -19.07 2.71 26.77
CA GLN A 60 -19.72 1.40 26.95
C GLN A 60 -19.82 1.00 28.44
N LEU A 61 -18.87 1.45 29.26
CA LEU A 61 -18.86 1.19 30.72
C LEU A 61 -19.92 2.02 31.47
N GLY A 62 -20.34 3.16 30.90
CA GLY A 62 -21.32 4.09 31.48
C GLY A 62 -22.79 3.73 31.29
N ARG A 63 -23.11 2.56 30.70
CA ARG A 63 -24.46 2.03 30.42
C ARG A 63 -25.38 2.88 29.51
N SER A 64 -24.87 3.96 28.90
CA SER A 64 -25.67 4.88 28.09
C SER A 64 -25.56 4.67 26.57
N LEU A 65 -24.89 3.60 26.10
CA LEU A 65 -24.73 3.36 24.65
C LEU A 65 -24.97 1.94 24.14
N PRO A 66 -25.54 1.81 22.92
CA PRO A 66 -25.80 0.54 22.25
C PRO A 66 -24.64 0.05 21.35
N LEU A 67 -23.40 0.57 21.48
CA LEU A 67 -22.30 0.08 20.64
C LEU A 67 -21.78 -1.25 21.16
N SER A 68 -22.10 -2.35 20.47
CA SER A 68 -21.61 -3.68 20.85
C SER A 68 -20.07 -3.79 20.71
N PRO A 69 -19.40 -4.66 21.49
CA PRO A 69 -17.97 -4.94 21.30
C PRO A 69 -17.62 -5.34 19.86
N ALA A 70 -18.49 -6.12 19.20
CA ALA A 70 -18.29 -6.55 17.83
C ALA A 70 -18.35 -5.38 16.83
N GLU A 71 -19.24 -4.42 17.03
CA GLU A 71 -19.31 -3.21 16.19
C GLU A 71 -18.14 -2.27 16.43
N HIS A 72 -17.67 -2.16 17.67
CA HIS A 72 -16.45 -1.42 18.00
C HIS A 72 -15.24 -2.00 17.26
N GLU A 73 -15.03 -3.32 17.39
CA GLU A 73 -13.95 -4.04 16.70
C GLU A 73 -14.07 -3.93 15.17
N ARG A 74 -15.28 -3.90 14.63
CA ARG A 74 -15.53 -3.72 13.20
C ARG A 74 -15.15 -2.31 12.71
N LEU A 75 -15.48 -1.26 13.46
CA LEU A 75 -15.19 0.11 13.07
C LEU A 75 -13.71 0.45 13.25
N PHE A 76 -13.10 0.05 14.36
CA PHE A 76 -11.76 0.47 14.78
C PHE A 76 -10.68 -0.59 14.65
N GLY A 77 -11.05 -1.84 14.36
CA GLY A 77 -10.13 -2.97 14.21
C GLY A 77 -9.70 -3.55 15.56
N LYS A 78 -9.02 -4.70 15.49
CA LYS A 78 -8.43 -5.38 16.65
C LYS A 78 -7.20 -6.18 16.23
N ASP A 79 -6.26 -6.35 17.15
CA ASP A 79 -5.12 -7.23 16.94
C ASP A 79 -5.56 -8.68 16.73
N SER A 80 -4.87 -9.39 15.85
CA SER A 80 -5.11 -10.82 15.65
C SER A 80 -4.89 -11.59 16.95
N GLY A 81 -5.84 -12.45 17.32
CA GLY A 81 -5.73 -13.26 18.53
C GLY A 81 -4.60 -14.28 18.44
N VAL A 82 -4.01 -14.64 19.58
CA VAL A 82 -3.05 -15.75 19.67
C VAL A 82 -3.71 -17.03 19.18
N GLY A 83 -3.05 -17.80 18.31
CA GLY A 83 -3.60 -19.02 17.73
C GLY A 83 -4.61 -18.83 16.59
N SER A 84 -4.98 -17.58 16.23
CA SER A 84 -5.87 -17.29 15.09
C SER A 84 -5.23 -17.48 13.71
N GLY A 85 -3.98 -17.95 13.67
CA GLY A 85 -3.18 -17.97 12.45
C GLY A 85 -2.91 -16.58 11.86
N ASN A 86 -3.00 -15.50 12.66
CA ASN A 86 -2.95 -14.10 12.21
C ASN A 86 -4.13 -13.68 11.31
N GLU A 87 -5.35 -14.11 11.65
CA GLU A 87 -6.56 -13.63 10.98
C GLU A 87 -6.80 -12.14 11.28
N PRO A 88 -6.89 -11.27 10.25
CA PRO A 88 -6.94 -9.83 10.47
C PRO A 88 -8.36 -9.35 10.79
N LEU A 89 -8.56 -8.68 11.92
CA LEU A 89 -9.78 -7.93 12.23
C LEU A 89 -9.61 -6.47 11.84
N ARG A 90 -9.93 -6.17 10.58
CA ARG A 90 -9.64 -4.88 9.96
C ARG A 90 -10.69 -3.83 10.31
N ARG A 91 -10.22 -2.62 10.58
CA ARG A 91 -11.05 -1.42 10.74
C ARG A 91 -11.77 -1.03 9.45
N ARG A 92 -12.91 -0.35 9.58
CA ARG A 92 -13.72 0.18 8.47
C ARG A 92 -13.88 1.68 8.45
N LEU A 93 -13.71 2.32 9.59
CA LEU A 93 -13.72 3.77 9.70
C LEU A 93 -12.31 4.30 9.45
N MET A 94 -12.16 5.25 8.52
CA MET A 94 -10.87 5.85 8.18
C MET A 94 -10.93 7.37 8.35
N PHE A 95 -9.79 7.95 8.64
CA PHE A 95 -9.59 9.39 8.82
C PHE A 95 -8.40 9.82 7.98
N ASP A 96 -8.58 10.90 7.25
CA ASP A 96 -7.48 11.66 6.66
C ASP A 96 -6.83 12.52 7.75
N ASP A 97 -5.68 13.13 7.44
CA ASP A 97 -5.08 14.13 8.32
C ASP A 97 -5.94 15.39 8.31
N LEU A 98 -6.25 15.95 9.48
CA LEU A 98 -7.00 17.19 9.61
C LEU A 98 -6.03 18.37 9.52
N ILE A 99 -6.24 19.27 8.57
CA ILE A 99 -5.37 20.40 8.32
C ILE A 99 -5.86 21.68 8.99
N LYS A 100 -4.93 22.55 9.38
CA LYS A 100 -5.25 23.88 9.89
C LYS A 100 -5.94 24.73 8.82
N VAL A 101 -7.19 25.15 9.06
CA VAL A 101 -7.95 26.03 8.15
C VAL A 101 -8.02 27.48 8.63
N SER A 102 -8.12 27.71 9.94
CA SER A 102 -8.19 29.06 10.50
C SER A 102 -7.58 29.15 11.88
N VAL A 103 -7.18 30.38 12.27
CA VAL A 103 -6.66 30.71 13.60
C VAL A 103 -7.34 32.02 14.04
N GLU A 104 -7.81 32.03 15.28
CA GLU A 104 -8.40 33.18 15.96
C GLU A 104 -7.54 33.55 17.18
N GLY A 105 -7.30 34.85 17.40
CA GLY A 105 -6.47 35.36 18.49
C GLY A 105 -5.00 35.61 18.10
N GLU A 106 -4.25 36.23 19.00
CA GLU A 106 -2.85 36.58 18.74
C GLU A 106 -1.95 35.33 18.69
N SER A 107 -1.15 35.24 17.64
CA SER A 107 -0.08 34.25 17.54
C SER A 107 1.07 34.73 18.42
N GLY A 108 1.13 34.25 19.66
CA GLY A 108 2.25 34.51 20.56
C GLY A 108 3.57 33.91 20.05
N ASN A 109 4.62 33.95 20.89
CA ASN A 109 5.91 33.34 20.55
C ASN A 109 5.72 31.85 20.18
N PRO A 110 6.12 31.42 18.96
CA PRO A 110 5.92 30.05 18.49
C PRO A 110 6.80 29.03 19.21
N LEU A 111 7.65 29.47 20.15
CA LEU A 111 8.54 28.62 20.93
C LEU A 111 8.16 28.64 22.40
N LEU A 112 7.94 27.45 22.95
CA LEU A 112 7.70 27.24 24.37
C LEU A 112 8.86 26.47 24.97
N SER A 113 9.62 27.12 25.85
CA SER A 113 10.69 26.48 26.62
C SER A 113 10.12 25.83 27.87
N ARG A 114 10.37 24.54 28.07
CA ARG A 114 10.16 23.86 29.35
C ARG A 114 11.51 23.70 30.04
N ILE A 115 11.56 24.06 31.32
CA ILE A 115 12.74 23.92 32.17
C ILE A 115 12.27 23.32 33.48
N ALA A 116 12.84 22.20 33.90
CA ALA A 116 12.79 21.77 35.29
C ALA A 116 14.11 22.19 35.94
N MET A 117 14.04 22.83 37.12
CA MET A 117 15.23 23.19 37.87
C MET A 117 15.59 22.03 38.80
N ASP A 118 16.87 21.65 38.79
CA ASP A 118 17.45 20.81 39.82
C ASP A 118 17.41 21.60 41.15
N SER A 119 16.64 21.11 42.11
CA SER A 119 16.43 21.77 43.39
C SER A 119 17.68 21.83 44.27
N THR A 120 18.70 21.03 43.96
CA THR A 120 19.97 20.96 44.69
C THR A 120 21.04 21.83 44.03
N LEU A 121 21.13 21.80 42.70
CA LEU A 121 22.18 22.50 41.95
C LEU A 121 21.77 23.89 41.45
N GLY A 122 20.48 24.23 41.48
CA GLY A 122 19.95 25.51 40.95
C GLY A 122 20.12 25.68 39.43
N SER A 123 20.51 24.61 38.73
CA SER A 123 20.67 24.56 37.27
C SER A 123 19.49 23.80 36.64
N ALA A 124 19.37 23.84 35.30
CA ALA A 124 18.39 23.01 34.62
C ALA A 124 18.72 21.53 34.84
N GLU A 125 17.74 20.75 35.28
CA GLU A 125 17.87 19.30 35.43
C GLU A 125 18.20 18.64 34.08
N GLY A 126 19.03 17.60 34.09
CA GLY A 126 19.52 16.96 32.86
C GLY A 126 18.37 16.53 31.94
N ARG A 127 18.44 16.93 30.65
CA ARG A 127 17.41 16.69 29.61
C ARG A 127 16.04 17.34 29.89
N MET A 128 15.96 18.29 30.82
CA MET A 128 14.72 18.99 31.16
C MET A 128 14.62 20.40 30.59
N LEU A 129 15.66 20.92 29.93
CA LEU A 129 15.57 22.07 29.02
C LEU A 129 15.05 21.56 27.67
N ARG A 130 13.82 21.94 27.30
CA ARG A 130 13.22 21.56 26.02
C ARG A 130 12.63 22.77 25.30
N ALA A 131 13.00 22.98 24.04
CA ALA A 131 12.37 23.92 23.13
C ALA A 131 11.29 23.21 22.30
N LEU A 132 10.04 23.60 22.50
CA LEU A 132 8.88 23.04 21.81
C LEU A 132 8.34 24.05 20.80
N GLU A 133 8.14 23.62 19.57
CA GLU A 133 7.43 24.42 18.58
C GLU A 133 5.91 24.35 18.82
N THR A 134 5.31 25.49 19.12
CA THR A 134 3.88 25.68 19.28
C THR A 134 3.45 26.89 18.47
N PRO A 135 3.16 26.77 17.17
CA PRO A 135 2.82 27.92 16.32
C PRO A 135 1.53 28.63 16.73
N PHE A 136 0.80 28.07 17.70
CA PHE A 136 -0.41 28.64 18.26
C PHE A 136 -0.18 28.88 19.75
N GLY A 137 -0.10 30.16 20.13
CA GLY A 137 0.15 30.58 21.50
C GLY A 137 -1.02 30.26 22.46
N ALA A 138 -0.81 30.54 23.75
CA ALA A 138 -1.85 30.39 24.76
C ALA A 138 -3.05 31.29 24.46
N GLY A 139 -4.26 30.74 24.50
CA GLY A 139 -5.50 31.48 24.23
C GLY A 139 -5.89 31.58 22.75
N ALA A 140 -4.95 31.38 21.82
CA ALA A 140 -5.27 31.25 20.40
C ALA A 140 -6.20 30.05 20.18
N THR A 141 -7.11 30.16 19.23
CA THR A 141 -8.02 29.08 18.88
C THR A 141 -7.84 28.71 17.42
N VAL A 142 -7.65 27.42 17.16
CA VAL A 142 -7.30 26.90 15.84
C VAL A 142 -8.36 25.93 15.38
N THR A 143 -8.82 26.09 14.15
CA THR A 143 -9.74 25.14 13.53
C THR A 143 -8.95 24.21 12.61
N PHE A 144 -9.10 22.91 12.84
CA PHE A 144 -8.60 21.85 11.98
C PHE A 144 -9.75 21.19 11.26
N GLU A 145 -9.61 20.96 9.96
CA GLU A 145 -10.62 20.32 9.11
C GLU A 145 -10.02 19.15 8.35
N GLY A 146 -10.77 18.06 8.24
CA GLY A 146 -10.38 16.91 7.44
C GLY A 146 -11.55 15.97 7.22
N ASN A 147 -11.33 14.94 6.42
CA ASN A 147 -12.39 14.00 6.08
C ASN A 147 -12.25 12.70 6.87
N LEU A 148 -13.40 12.08 7.14
CA LEU A 148 -13.48 10.68 7.53
C LEU A 148 -14.44 9.96 6.58
N TRP A 149 -14.21 8.68 6.39
CA TRP A 149 -15.06 7.87 5.53
C TRP A 149 -15.20 6.44 6.03
N PHE A 150 -16.28 5.80 5.60
CA PHE A 150 -16.47 4.36 5.75
C PHE A 150 -17.25 3.82 4.54
N VAL A 151 -17.12 2.52 4.28
CA VAL A 151 -17.89 1.82 3.24
C VAL A 151 -18.94 0.96 3.90
N GLY A 152 -20.20 1.09 3.47
CA GLY A 152 -21.28 0.26 3.98
C GLY A 152 -22.67 0.58 3.39
N PRO A 153 -23.70 -0.16 3.82
CA PRO A 153 -25.08 0.10 3.45
C PRO A 153 -25.52 1.51 3.90
N GLU A 154 -26.49 2.08 3.19
CA GLU A 154 -27.01 3.41 3.48
C GLU A 154 -27.65 3.51 4.87
N GLY A 155 -28.33 2.45 5.31
CA GLY A 155 -28.94 2.38 6.64
C GLY A 155 -27.97 2.48 7.82
N LYS A 156 -26.65 2.29 7.60
CA LYS A 156 -25.61 2.44 8.65
C LYS A 156 -25.04 3.85 8.75
N ARG A 157 -25.35 4.76 7.81
CA ARG A 157 -24.79 6.12 7.76
C ARG A 157 -25.08 6.92 9.03
N ASP A 158 -26.36 7.06 9.36
CA ASP A 158 -26.80 7.93 10.46
C ASP A 158 -26.39 7.36 11.82
N GLU A 159 -26.32 6.03 11.93
CA GLU A 159 -25.80 5.34 13.11
C GLU A 159 -24.32 5.68 13.34
N VAL A 160 -23.48 5.55 12.31
CA VAL A 160 -22.05 5.90 12.40
C VAL A 160 -21.88 7.39 12.71
N LYS A 161 -22.63 8.28 12.04
CA LYS A 161 -22.61 9.72 12.31
C LYS A 161 -22.90 10.04 13.78
N ARG A 162 -23.91 9.38 14.36
CA ARG A 162 -24.28 9.53 15.78
C ARG A 162 -23.15 9.07 16.70
N LEU A 163 -22.53 7.92 16.42
CA LEU A 163 -21.40 7.41 17.20
C LEU A 163 -20.19 8.35 17.14
N LEU A 164 -19.87 8.86 15.95
CA LEU A 164 -18.78 9.81 15.75
C LEU A 164 -19.00 11.09 16.57
N ARG A 165 -20.20 11.70 16.49
CA ARG A 165 -20.54 12.91 17.26
C ARG A 165 -20.40 12.69 18.76
N LEU A 166 -20.86 11.55 19.24
CA LEU A 166 -20.77 11.22 20.65
C LEU A 166 -19.33 11.04 21.11
N GLY A 167 -18.55 10.24 20.38
CA GLY A 167 -17.17 10.00 20.74
C GLY A 167 -16.33 11.28 20.67
N LEU A 168 -16.56 12.17 19.70
CA LEU A 168 -15.89 13.48 19.63
C LEU A 168 -16.27 14.40 20.79
N ARG A 169 -17.54 14.41 21.23
CA ARG A 169 -17.98 15.19 22.41
C ARG A 169 -17.34 14.70 23.71
N TRP A 170 -16.88 13.45 23.76
CA TRP A 170 -16.16 12.90 24.91
C TRP A 170 -14.68 13.30 24.92
N LEU A 171 -14.12 13.75 23.79
CA LEU A 171 -12.73 14.20 23.73
C LEU A 171 -12.60 15.58 24.36
N THR A 172 -11.69 15.72 25.31
CA THR A 172 -11.42 17.01 25.99
C THR A 172 -10.13 17.67 25.52
N THR A 173 -9.18 16.88 25.00
CA THR A 173 -7.85 17.33 24.61
C THR A 173 -7.30 16.51 23.44
N ILE A 174 -6.47 17.13 22.61
CA ILE A 174 -5.82 16.54 21.44
C ILE A 174 -4.32 16.89 21.47
N GLY A 175 -3.47 15.92 21.13
CA GLY A 175 -2.02 16.09 21.08
C GLY A 175 -1.29 15.67 22.37
N SER A 176 -0.08 16.19 22.52
CA SER A 176 0.85 15.86 23.60
C SER A 176 0.73 16.85 24.78
N GLN A 177 1.37 16.54 25.92
CA GLN A 177 1.44 17.41 27.11
C GLN A 177 0.08 17.80 27.74
N ARG A 178 -0.91 16.89 27.64
CA ARG A 178 -2.28 17.10 28.15
C ARG A 178 -2.37 17.46 29.63
N SER A 179 -1.51 16.90 30.48
CA SER A 179 -1.48 17.20 31.92
C SER A 179 -1.10 18.65 32.22
N THR A 180 -0.45 19.33 31.28
CA THR A 180 -0.09 20.76 31.38
C THR A 180 -1.14 21.68 30.73
N GLY A 181 -2.26 21.13 30.26
CA GLY A 181 -3.38 21.90 29.69
C GLY A 181 -3.31 22.18 28.18
N MET A 182 -2.33 21.60 27.46
CA MET A 182 -2.17 21.81 26.02
C MET A 182 -3.28 21.12 25.19
N GLY A 183 -3.64 21.76 24.08
CA GLY A 183 -4.50 21.19 23.04
C GLY A 183 -5.94 20.93 23.47
N ARG A 184 -6.54 21.84 24.26
CA ARG A 184 -7.92 21.68 24.74
C ARG A 184 -8.92 21.76 23.59
N LEU A 185 -9.74 20.72 23.40
CA LEU A 185 -10.82 20.73 22.44
C LEU A 185 -11.96 21.61 22.96
N ILE A 186 -12.34 22.64 22.20
CA ILE A 186 -13.46 23.54 22.53
C ILE A 186 -14.73 23.04 21.85
N GLU A 187 -14.62 22.71 20.58
CA GLU A 187 -15.76 22.36 19.74
C GLU A 187 -15.35 21.28 18.73
N ALA A 188 -16.28 20.37 18.46
CA ALA A 188 -16.14 19.35 17.44
C ALA A 188 -17.44 19.23 16.68
N ASP A 189 -17.35 19.38 15.37
CA ASP A 189 -18.49 19.28 14.46
C ASP A 189 -18.24 18.23 13.37
N ILE A 190 -19.35 17.61 12.94
CA ILE A 190 -19.37 16.64 11.86
C ILE A 190 -20.56 16.94 10.95
N GLU A 191 -20.20 17.25 9.72
CA GLU A 191 -21.12 17.48 8.61
C GLU A 191 -21.00 16.36 7.59
N GLU A 192 -22.09 16.12 6.87
CA GLU A 192 -22.02 15.25 5.69
C GLU A 192 -21.34 16.01 4.57
N SER A 193 -20.41 15.33 3.91
CA SER A 193 -19.72 15.92 2.79
C SER A 193 -20.45 15.57 1.50
N ASN A 194 -20.82 16.58 0.72
CA ASN A 194 -21.38 16.41 -0.63
C ASN A 194 -20.31 16.05 -1.67
N LEU A 195 -19.03 15.93 -1.29
CA LEU A 195 -17.90 15.59 -2.18
C LEU A 195 -18.05 14.21 -2.88
N ILE A 196 -19.02 13.39 -2.50
CA ILE A 196 -19.32 12.10 -3.16
C ILE A 196 -19.74 12.31 -4.63
N GLU A 197 -20.33 13.45 -5.00
CA GLU A 197 -20.71 13.72 -6.40
C GLU A 197 -19.51 14.06 -7.29
N LEU A 198 -18.46 14.70 -6.74
CA LEU A 198 -17.27 15.10 -7.50
C LEU A 198 -16.34 13.92 -7.84
N ALA A 199 -16.25 12.91 -6.97
CA ALA A 199 -15.44 11.71 -7.24
C ALA A 199 -16.19 10.64 -8.04
N ALA A 200 -17.52 10.64 -8.05
CA ALA A 200 -18.32 9.68 -8.81
C ALA A 200 -18.38 10.01 -10.32
N ALA A 201 -18.25 11.29 -10.69
CA ALA A 201 -18.34 11.74 -12.08
C ALA A 201 -17.19 11.24 -12.98
N ASP A 202 -15.99 11.04 -12.41
CA ASP A 202 -14.81 10.57 -13.17
C ASP A 202 -14.55 9.06 -13.07
N ASN A 203 -15.25 8.33 -12.18
CA ASN A 203 -15.08 6.88 -12.02
C ASN A 203 -15.92 6.11 -13.04
N SER A 204 -15.56 6.17 -14.32
CA SER A 204 -16.17 5.36 -15.37
C SER A 204 -15.27 4.20 -15.77
N ILE A 205 -15.85 3.01 -15.85
CA ILE A 205 -15.23 1.84 -16.48
C ILE A 205 -16.13 1.42 -17.61
N GLU A 206 -15.69 1.64 -18.84
CA GLU A 206 -16.43 1.22 -20.02
C GLU A 206 -16.18 -0.27 -20.26
N SER A 207 -17.13 -1.13 -19.91
CA SER A 207 -17.07 -2.54 -20.28
C SER A 207 -17.53 -2.70 -21.74
N GLY A 208 -16.60 -2.64 -22.70
CA GLY A 208 -16.87 -3.05 -24.08
C GLY A 208 -17.30 -4.53 -24.11
N GLY A 209 -18.30 -4.87 -24.93
CA GLY A 209 -18.74 -6.26 -25.10
C GLY A 209 -17.58 -7.16 -25.56
N GLY A 210 -17.37 -8.29 -24.88
CA GLY A 210 -16.29 -9.23 -25.22
C GLY A 210 -14.89 -8.83 -24.74
N CYS A 211 -14.76 -8.01 -23.69
CA CYS A 211 -13.45 -7.66 -23.16
C CYS A 211 -12.82 -8.82 -22.37
N ASP A 212 -11.58 -9.18 -22.75
CA ASP A 212 -10.77 -10.19 -22.03
C ASP A 212 -9.83 -9.52 -21.03
N ARG A 213 -9.69 -8.20 -21.13
CA ARG A 213 -8.82 -7.41 -20.26
C ARG A 213 -9.47 -6.06 -19.93
N LEU A 214 -9.36 -5.64 -18.68
CA LEU A 214 -9.68 -4.29 -18.24
C LEU A 214 -8.38 -3.53 -17.99
N GLU A 215 -8.15 -2.42 -18.69
CA GLU A 215 -7.02 -1.53 -18.44
C GLU A 215 -7.47 -0.41 -17.50
N LEU A 216 -6.76 -0.25 -16.38
CA LEU A 216 -7.18 0.61 -15.27
C LEU A 216 -6.12 1.65 -14.91
N SER A 217 -6.59 2.85 -14.57
CA SER A 217 -5.86 3.91 -13.88
C SER A 217 -6.36 4.01 -12.45
N LEU A 218 -5.48 3.83 -11.48
CA LEU A 218 -5.79 3.95 -10.06
C LEU A 218 -5.15 5.21 -9.51
N ARG A 219 -5.91 6.09 -8.88
CA ARG A 219 -5.37 7.24 -8.14
C ARG A 219 -5.68 7.08 -6.65
N PRO A 220 -4.69 6.67 -5.82
CA PRO A 220 -4.85 6.68 -4.38
C PRO A 220 -5.16 8.10 -3.89
N LEU A 221 -6.18 8.24 -3.03
CA LEU A 221 -6.61 9.54 -2.50
C LEU A 221 -5.78 10.02 -1.30
N GLY A 222 -4.76 9.26 -0.92
CA GLY A 222 -3.85 9.58 0.17
C GLY A 222 -2.60 8.69 0.15
N PRO A 223 -1.65 8.94 1.06
CA PRO A 223 -0.42 8.17 1.14
C PRO A 223 -0.67 6.72 1.56
N PHE A 224 -0.08 5.77 0.83
CA PHE A 224 -0.28 4.35 1.08
C PHE A 224 0.97 3.62 1.60
N CYS A 225 0.75 2.49 2.27
CA CYS A 225 1.83 1.59 2.67
C CYS A 225 1.49 0.15 2.25
N VAL A 226 2.26 -0.39 1.32
CA VAL A 226 2.30 -1.81 0.98
C VAL A 226 3.60 -2.39 1.48
N SER A 227 3.55 -2.98 2.68
CA SER A 227 4.74 -3.45 3.39
C SER A 227 5.56 -4.46 2.58
N ARG A 228 6.83 -4.13 2.38
CA ARG A 228 7.90 -5.07 2.04
C ARG A 228 8.05 -6.15 3.12
N PRO A 229 8.72 -7.28 2.82
CA PRO A 229 9.21 -8.18 3.84
C PRO A 229 10.00 -7.40 4.88
N LYS A 230 9.74 -7.66 6.16
CA LYS A 230 10.42 -6.96 7.25
C LYS A 230 11.90 -7.33 7.27
N ILE A 231 12.77 -6.32 7.26
CA ILE A 231 14.19 -6.45 7.62
C ILE A 231 14.38 -6.20 9.12
N GLY A 232 13.49 -5.43 9.76
CA GLY A 232 13.46 -5.19 11.22
C GLY A 232 12.03 -5.13 11.77
N ASP A 233 11.88 -5.20 13.10
CA ASP A 233 10.57 -5.38 13.73
C ASP A 233 9.68 -4.13 13.74
N ASN A 234 10.28 -2.95 13.83
CA ASN A 234 9.59 -1.67 14.09
C ASN A 234 9.47 -0.75 12.88
N LEU A 235 9.93 -1.15 11.68
CA LEU A 235 9.80 -0.36 10.45
C LEU A 235 9.03 -1.15 9.39
N PHE A 236 8.06 -0.48 8.76
CA PHE A 236 7.33 -1.00 7.62
C PHE A 236 7.66 -0.15 6.39
N GLU A 237 8.57 -0.65 5.56
CA GLU A 237 8.93 -0.04 4.29
C GLU A 237 7.88 -0.35 3.23
N SER A 238 7.53 0.63 2.39
CA SER A 238 6.51 0.44 1.37
C SER A 238 7.10 0.15 -0.02
N GLU A 239 6.46 -0.78 -0.73
CA GLU A 239 6.64 -0.90 -2.18
C GLU A 239 6.10 0.35 -2.89
N SER A 240 6.75 0.77 -3.99
CA SER A 240 6.27 1.88 -4.85
C SER A 240 5.07 1.47 -5.73
N HIS A 241 4.89 0.17 -5.97
CA HIS A 241 3.84 -0.39 -6.80
C HIS A 241 2.76 -1.04 -5.93
N LEU A 242 1.57 -1.27 -6.48
CA LEU A 242 0.47 -1.99 -5.83
C LEU A 242 0.42 -3.42 -6.38
N PRO A 243 0.81 -4.44 -5.60
CA PRO A 243 0.74 -5.82 -6.05
C PRO A 243 -0.70 -6.26 -6.35
N GLY A 244 -0.87 -7.10 -7.38
CA GLY A 244 -2.18 -7.56 -7.83
C GLY A 244 -3.00 -8.28 -6.75
N ASN A 245 -2.33 -9.06 -5.88
CA ASN A 245 -2.98 -9.70 -4.74
C ASN A 245 -3.44 -8.71 -3.65
N VAL A 246 -2.78 -7.55 -3.52
CA VAL A 246 -3.23 -6.47 -2.64
C VAL A 246 -4.49 -5.82 -3.21
N LEU A 247 -4.54 -5.59 -4.53
CA LEU A 247 -5.72 -5.07 -5.21
C LEU A 247 -6.92 -6.02 -5.11
N ALA A 248 -6.71 -7.31 -5.38
CA ALA A 248 -7.74 -8.34 -5.23
C ALA A 248 -8.28 -8.39 -3.78
N GLY A 249 -7.38 -8.39 -2.80
CA GLY A 249 -7.78 -8.38 -1.38
C GLY A 249 -8.48 -7.10 -0.94
N ALA A 250 -8.10 -5.94 -1.50
CA ALA A 250 -8.76 -4.66 -1.25
C ALA A 250 -10.16 -4.61 -1.86
N LEU A 251 -10.33 -5.16 -3.07
CA LEU A 251 -11.63 -5.28 -3.74
C LEU A 251 -12.59 -6.17 -2.93
N VAL A 252 -12.13 -7.33 -2.46
CA VAL A 252 -12.95 -8.23 -1.62
C VAL A 252 -13.31 -7.59 -0.28
N GLU A 253 -12.36 -6.90 0.37
CA GLU A 253 -12.66 -6.18 1.62
C GLU A 253 -13.69 -5.06 1.39
N THR A 254 -13.59 -4.35 0.27
CA THR A 254 -14.55 -3.34 -0.16
C THR A 254 -15.92 -3.96 -0.36
N TRP A 255 -16.00 -5.07 -1.10
CA TRP A 255 -17.25 -5.78 -1.34
C TRP A 255 -17.90 -6.28 -0.05
N ALA A 256 -17.13 -6.92 0.82
CA ALA A 256 -17.59 -7.35 2.13
C ALA A 256 -18.09 -6.18 2.98
N ALA A 257 -17.47 -5.00 2.88
CA ALA A 257 -17.93 -3.81 3.56
C ALA A 257 -19.27 -3.30 3.00
N LEU A 258 -19.44 -3.25 1.67
CA LEU A 258 -20.68 -2.86 1.01
C LEU A 258 -21.85 -3.78 1.40
N CYS A 259 -21.60 -5.09 1.54
CA CYS A 259 -22.60 -6.09 1.93
C CYS A 259 -22.80 -6.22 3.45
N ASP A 260 -22.21 -5.34 4.25
CA ASP A 260 -22.22 -5.40 5.71
C ASP A 260 -21.61 -6.67 6.35
N ILE A 261 -20.93 -7.51 5.57
CA ILE A 261 -20.33 -8.77 6.02
C ILE A 261 -19.12 -8.50 6.92
N ARG A 262 -18.72 -9.43 7.79
CA ARG A 262 -17.53 -9.29 8.66
C ARG A 262 -16.23 -9.19 7.83
N PRO A 263 -15.22 -8.42 8.29
CA PRO A 263 -13.88 -8.44 7.69
C PRO A 263 -13.28 -9.85 7.67
N GLY A 264 -12.54 -10.18 6.61
CA GLY A 264 -11.90 -11.49 6.45
C GLY A 264 -12.78 -12.62 5.92
N SER A 265 -14.07 -12.35 5.65
CA SER A 265 -14.99 -13.32 5.03
C SER A 265 -14.56 -13.76 3.63
N ARG A 266 -15.11 -14.89 3.18
CA ARG A 266 -14.81 -15.46 1.86
C ARG A 266 -15.57 -14.72 0.77
N VAL A 267 -15.06 -14.78 -0.45
CA VAL A 267 -15.74 -14.22 -1.63
C VAL A 267 -17.13 -14.84 -1.83
N SER A 268 -17.27 -16.13 -1.54
CA SER A 268 -18.56 -16.83 -1.56
C SER A 268 -19.60 -16.23 -0.61
N ASP A 269 -19.18 -15.67 0.53
CA ASP A 269 -20.09 -15.02 1.47
C ASP A 269 -20.60 -13.70 0.89
N CYS A 270 -19.73 -12.97 0.17
CA CYS A 270 -20.09 -11.76 -0.55
C CYS A 270 -21.11 -12.06 -1.65
N GLY A 271 -20.88 -13.10 -2.47
CA GLY A 271 -21.82 -13.52 -3.52
C GLY A 271 -23.18 -13.97 -3.00
N LYS A 272 -23.25 -14.55 -1.79
CA LYS A 272 -24.53 -14.90 -1.14
C LYS A 272 -25.32 -13.67 -0.68
N ALA A 273 -24.63 -12.65 -0.18
CA ALA A 273 -25.25 -11.41 0.28
C ALA A 273 -25.57 -10.44 -0.88
N ASP A 274 -24.96 -10.64 -2.04
CA ASP A 274 -25.08 -9.80 -3.23
C ASP A 274 -25.33 -10.66 -4.49
N PRO A 275 -26.58 -11.12 -4.70
CA PRO A 275 -26.92 -11.98 -5.82
C PRO A 275 -26.66 -11.36 -7.20
N GLU A 276 -26.67 -10.02 -7.29
CA GLU A 276 -26.36 -9.26 -8.52
C GLU A 276 -24.92 -9.48 -9.00
N ARG A 277 -24.01 -9.88 -8.09
CA ARG A 277 -22.60 -10.15 -8.37
C ARG A 277 -22.23 -11.63 -8.19
N SER A 278 -23.19 -12.53 -8.40
CA SER A 278 -23.00 -13.98 -8.23
C SER A 278 -21.94 -14.59 -9.17
N LYS A 279 -21.91 -14.18 -10.44
CA LYS A 279 -20.92 -14.65 -11.42
C LYS A 279 -19.50 -14.22 -11.08
N LEU A 280 -19.34 -13.00 -10.58
CA LEU A 280 -18.06 -12.50 -10.07
C LEU A 280 -17.60 -13.34 -8.89
N ALA A 281 -18.48 -13.71 -7.96
CA ALA A 281 -18.13 -14.60 -6.85
C ALA A 281 -17.73 -16.01 -7.31
N GLU A 282 -18.45 -16.55 -8.30
CA GLU A 282 -18.21 -17.88 -8.87
C GLU A 282 -16.81 -18.00 -9.49
N HIS A 283 -16.38 -16.98 -10.25
CA HIS A 283 -15.15 -17.03 -11.04
C HIS A 283 -14.00 -16.18 -10.48
N PHE A 284 -14.11 -15.68 -9.24
CA PHE A 284 -13.14 -14.72 -8.69
C PHE A 284 -11.70 -15.25 -8.65
N ASP A 285 -11.53 -16.55 -8.45
CA ASP A 285 -10.23 -17.25 -8.41
C ASP A 285 -9.55 -17.36 -9.79
N ARG A 286 -10.32 -17.20 -10.87
CA ARG A 286 -9.82 -17.20 -12.26
C ARG A 286 -9.40 -15.81 -12.74
N ILE A 287 -9.81 -14.76 -12.04
CA ILE A 287 -9.42 -13.38 -12.36
C ILE A 287 -7.93 -13.18 -12.04
N ARG A 288 -7.18 -12.55 -12.96
CA ARG A 288 -5.77 -12.24 -12.77
C ARG A 288 -5.58 -10.74 -12.65
N PHE A 289 -5.29 -10.29 -11.43
CA PHE A 289 -4.95 -8.90 -11.15
C PHE A 289 -3.45 -8.69 -11.39
N ARG A 290 -3.06 -7.84 -12.34
CA ARG A 290 -1.65 -7.46 -12.53
C ARG A 290 -1.22 -6.45 -11.47
N HIS A 291 0.10 -6.31 -11.29
CA HIS A 291 0.65 -5.25 -10.44
C HIS A 291 0.39 -3.89 -11.09
N ALA A 292 -0.02 -2.91 -10.28
CA ALA A 292 -0.15 -1.52 -10.70
C ALA A 292 1.15 -0.76 -10.42
N PHE A 293 1.68 -0.09 -11.44
CA PHE A 293 2.93 0.67 -11.33
C PHE A 293 2.68 2.18 -11.44
N PRO A 294 3.46 3.01 -10.71
CA PRO A 294 3.33 4.46 -10.79
C PRO A 294 3.70 4.95 -12.19
N ALA A 295 2.90 5.87 -12.71
CA ALA A 295 3.09 6.55 -13.97
C ALA A 295 2.58 8.00 -13.87
N ALA A 296 3.05 8.86 -14.76
CA ALA A 296 2.42 10.16 -14.97
C ALA A 296 0.96 9.98 -15.46
N PRO A 297 0.05 10.94 -15.19
CA PRO A 297 -1.29 10.93 -15.75
C PRO A 297 -1.26 10.79 -17.27
N GLY A 298 -2.06 9.88 -17.83
CA GLY A 298 -2.04 9.54 -19.26
C GLY A 298 -0.89 8.61 -19.70
N GLY A 299 0.07 8.33 -18.82
CA GLY A 299 1.18 7.41 -19.08
C GLY A 299 0.76 5.95 -19.22
N VAL A 300 1.69 5.13 -19.69
CA VAL A 300 1.50 3.67 -19.84
C VAL A 300 1.93 2.93 -18.57
N ARG A 301 1.45 1.69 -18.41
CA ARG A 301 1.94 0.80 -17.37
C ARG A 301 3.38 0.43 -17.66
N THR A 302 4.27 0.72 -16.71
CA THR A 302 5.69 0.39 -16.81
C THR A 302 5.92 -1.11 -16.63
N THR A 303 7.02 -1.61 -17.19
CA THR A 303 7.49 -2.99 -17.02
C THR A 303 8.62 -3.04 -16.00
N ALA A 304 9.03 -4.26 -15.62
CA ALA A 304 10.26 -4.43 -14.86
C ALA A 304 11.48 -4.07 -15.74
N VAL A 305 12.60 -3.70 -15.11
CA VAL A 305 13.87 -3.52 -15.83
C VAL A 305 14.44 -4.91 -16.14
N PRO A 306 14.69 -5.25 -17.42
CA PRO A 306 15.24 -6.55 -17.78
C PRO A 306 16.61 -6.79 -17.14
N LEU A 307 16.84 -8.00 -16.64
CA LEU A 307 18.12 -8.43 -16.07
C LEU A 307 19.18 -8.71 -17.14
N SER A 308 18.78 -8.83 -18.41
CA SER A 308 19.68 -8.93 -19.56
C SER A 308 20.35 -7.61 -19.93
N LEU A 309 19.86 -6.48 -19.41
CA LEU A 309 20.47 -5.19 -19.68
C LEU A 309 21.83 -5.07 -18.99
N ALA A 310 22.83 -4.64 -19.75
CA ALA A 310 24.18 -4.35 -19.28
C ALA A 310 24.61 -2.94 -19.71
N GLN A 311 25.42 -2.30 -18.89
CA GLN A 311 26.06 -1.03 -19.20
C GLN A 311 27.52 -1.27 -19.61
N ALA A 312 27.96 -0.60 -20.67
CA ALA A 312 29.37 -0.51 -21.07
C ALA A 312 29.66 0.93 -21.50
N GLY A 313 30.52 1.63 -20.74
CA GLY A 313 30.68 3.08 -20.85
C GLY A 313 29.35 3.81 -20.63
N GLU A 314 28.98 4.66 -21.59
CA GLU A 314 27.71 5.42 -21.57
C GLU A 314 26.53 4.69 -22.25
N ARG A 315 26.78 3.50 -22.82
CA ARG A 315 25.80 2.75 -23.61
C ARG A 315 25.17 1.63 -22.78
N ILE A 316 23.90 1.35 -23.10
CA ILE A 316 23.13 0.23 -22.56
C ILE A 316 22.93 -0.77 -23.69
N PHE A 317 23.22 -2.04 -23.39
CA PHE A 317 23.07 -3.17 -24.30
C PHE A 317 22.05 -4.15 -23.71
N ASP A 318 21.23 -4.75 -24.56
CA ASP A 318 20.40 -5.89 -24.19
C ASP A 318 21.13 -7.16 -24.63
N LEU A 319 21.52 -7.98 -23.65
CA LEU A 319 22.27 -9.22 -23.88
C LEU A 319 21.36 -10.45 -23.92
N SER A 320 20.03 -10.28 -24.07
CA SER A 320 19.08 -11.39 -24.03
C SER A 320 19.30 -12.47 -25.09
N LEU A 321 19.99 -12.14 -26.19
CA LEU A 321 20.32 -13.10 -27.25
C LEU A 321 21.75 -13.66 -27.12
N GLU A 322 22.56 -13.12 -26.20
CA GLU A 322 23.95 -13.52 -25.99
C GLU A 322 24.03 -14.67 -24.99
N ASN A 323 24.40 -15.86 -25.47
CA ASN A 323 24.48 -17.08 -24.65
C ASN A 323 25.90 -17.43 -24.17
N GLN A 324 26.88 -16.57 -24.44
CA GLN A 324 28.28 -16.72 -24.01
C GLN A 324 28.78 -15.41 -23.38
N PRO A 325 29.76 -15.48 -22.46
CA PRO A 325 30.45 -14.29 -21.99
C PRO A 325 31.05 -13.50 -23.14
N CYS A 326 30.74 -12.20 -23.20
CA CYS A 326 31.23 -11.29 -24.23
C CYS A 326 31.76 -9.99 -23.60
N LEU A 327 32.70 -9.34 -24.30
CA LEU A 327 33.08 -7.97 -24.01
C LEU A 327 32.31 -7.02 -24.94
N LEU A 328 32.04 -5.81 -24.46
CA LEU A 328 31.21 -4.84 -25.17
C LEU A 328 32.06 -3.66 -25.64
N ASP A 329 31.72 -3.14 -26.82
CA ASP A 329 32.31 -1.92 -27.37
C ASP A 329 31.68 -0.69 -26.70
N ALA A 330 32.46 -0.01 -25.85
CA ALA A 330 32.03 1.19 -25.14
C ALA A 330 32.05 2.47 -26.00
N GLY A 331 32.33 2.38 -27.30
CA GLY A 331 32.47 3.52 -28.21
C GLY A 331 33.91 4.08 -28.26
N GLY A 332 34.91 3.21 -28.08
CA GLY A 332 36.34 3.53 -28.11
C GLY A 332 37.18 2.37 -28.69
N GLU A 333 38.51 2.41 -28.55
CA GLU A 333 39.40 1.31 -29.01
C GLU A 333 39.40 0.07 -28.09
N ASP A 334 38.94 0.24 -26.83
CA ASP A 334 38.94 -0.82 -25.82
C ASP A 334 37.58 -1.47 -25.62
N PHE A 335 37.56 -2.80 -25.63
CA PHE A 335 36.44 -3.61 -25.18
C PHE A 335 36.38 -3.66 -23.66
N VAL A 336 35.20 -3.47 -23.08
CA VAL A 336 35.00 -3.46 -21.62
C VAL A 336 34.05 -4.56 -21.18
N SER A 337 34.22 -4.99 -19.93
CA SER A 337 33.31 -5.94 -19.30
C SER A 337 31.92 -5.32 -19.06
N PRO A 338 30.84 -6.07 -19.29
CA PRO A 338 29.48 -5.60 -19.01
C PRO A 338 29.25 -5.38 -17.50
N ALA A 339 28.64 -4.24 -17.15
CA ALA A 339 28.16 -3.96 -15.80
C ALA A 339 26.64 -4.21 -15.72
N PHE A 340 26.21 -5.14 -14.87
CA PHE A 340 24.79 -5.47 -14.69
C PHE A 340 24.15 -4.67 -13.55
N GLN A 341 22.84 -4.85 -13.34
CA GLN A 341 22.06 -4.09 -12.33
C GLN A 341 22.71 -3.92 -10.95
N PRO A 342 23.39 -4.92 -10.34
CA PRO A 342 24.09 -4.74 -9.06
C PRO A 342 25.21 -3.70 -9.10
N ASP A 343 25.84 -3.51 -10.25
CA ASP A 343 27.01 -2.65 -10.44
C ASP A 343 26.62 -1.22 -10.87
N TRP A 344 25.36 -1.03 -11.27
CA TRP A 344 24.84 0.25 -11.75
C TRP A 344 24.85 1.34 -10.69
N LYS A 345 25.16 2.56 -11.12
CA LYS A 345 25.07 3.77 -10.31
C LYS A 345 23.66 4.38 -10.40
N PRO A 346 23.28 5.28 -9.47
CA PRO A 346 21.98 5.95 -9.50
C PRO A 346 21.66 6.63 -10.84
N SER A 347 22.66 7.22 -11.51
CA SER A 347 22.48 7.82 -12.84
C SER A 347 21.99 6.82 -13.90
N THR A 348 22.51 5.58 -13.90
CA THR A 348 22.09 4.50 -14.79
C THR A 348 20.65 4.08 -14.53
N TRP A 349 20.27 3.93 -13.25
CA TRP A 349 18.88 3.66 -12.85
C TRP A 349 17.92 4.77 -13.30
N SER A 350 18.29 6.04 -13.15
CA SER A 350 17.48 7.16 -13.62
C SER A 350 17.34 7.18 -15.14
N LYS A 351 18.43 6.92 -15.88
CA LYS A 351 18.43 6.85 -17.35
C LYS A 351 17.47 5.76 -17.85
N ILE A 352 17.62 4.53 -17.37
CA ILE A 352 16.78 3.40 -17.78
C ILE A 352 15.33 3.60 -17.29
N GLY A 353 15.14 4.06 -16.06
CA GLY A 353 13.83 4.37 -15.49
C GLY A 353 13.05 5.34 -16.38
N SER A 354 13.70 6.40 -16.87
CA SER A 354 13.07 7.36 -17.78
C SER A 354 12.65 6.74 -19.12
N GLN A 355 13.42 5.79 -19.65
CA GLN A 355 13.13 5.12 -20.92
C GLN A 355 11.93 4.17 -20.82
N ILE A 356 11.79 3.47 -19.69
CA ILE A 356 10.65 2.56 -19.45
C ILE A 356 9.42 3.28 -18.86
N GLY A 357 9.49 4.61 -18.71
CA GLY A 357 8.42 5.44 -18.17
C GLY A 357 8.22 5.30 -16.65
N PHE A 358 9.19 4.73 -15.93
CA PHE A 358 9.12 4.62 -14.47
C PHE A 358 9.20 5.98 -13.81
N VAL A 359 8.23 6.25 -12.95
CA VAL A 359 8.17 7.48 -12.17
C VAL A 359 8.28 7.15 -10.69
N GLU A 360 9.31 7.69 -10.03
CA GLU A 360 9.51 7.50 -8.61
C GLU A 360 8.56 8.40 -7.80
N PRO A 361 7.67 7.81 -6.98
CA PRO A 361 6.76 8.58 -6.13
C PRO A 361 7.48 9.12 -4.90
N HIS A 362 6.97 10.22 -4.34
CA HIS A 362 7.49 10.77 -3.10
C HIS A 362 7.23 9.82 -1.91
N ARG A 363 8.17 9.79 -0.95
CA ARG A 363 8.16 8.91 0.22
C ARG A 363 8.21 9.71 1.51
N GLU A 364 7.43 9.31 2.51
CA GLU A 364 7.38 9.95 3.83
C GLU A 364 7.53 8.91 4.94
N LEU A 365 8.40 9.16 5.93
CA LEU A 365 8.54 8.31 7.11
C LEU A 365 7.69 8.84 8.27
N ARG A 366 6.63 8.12 8.67
CA ARG A 366 5.81 8.45 9.85
C ARG A 366 6.06 7.51 11.01
N VAL A 367 6.39 8.06 12.17
CA VAL A 367 6.51 7.34 13.43
C VAL A 367 5.17 7.38 14.16
N ARG A 368 4.78 6.24 14.74
CA ARG A 368 3.54 6.07 15.50
C ARG A 368 3.85 5.38 16.83
N THR A 369 3.08 5.75 17.85
CA THR A 369 3.09 5.08 19.15
C THR A 369 1.70 4.58 19.48
N ALA A 370 1.59 3.36 20.01
CA ALA A 370 0.32 2.89 20.56
C ALA A 370 -0.09 3.72 21.79
N ILE A 371 -1.41 3.79 22.04
CA ILE A 371 -1.98 4.47 23.22
C ILE A 371 -2.21 3.40 24.30
N ASP A 372 -1.72 3.65 25.51
CA ASP A 372 -2.15 2.94 26.71
C ASP A 372 -3.46 3.56 27.19
N SER A 373 -4.56 2.81 27.10
CA SER A 373 -5.90 3.29 27.45
C SER A 373 -6.10 3.50 28.95
N ASN A 374 -5.33 2.82 29.82
CA ASN A 374 -5.48 2.97 31.26
C ASN A 374 -4.80 4.25 31.73
N LEU A 375 -3.58 4.47 31.25
CA LEU A 375 -2.77 5.63 31.63
C LEU A 375 -3.03 6.85 30.74
N ARG A 376 -3.73 6.65 29.62
CA ARG A 376 -3.98 7.65 28.59
C ARG A 376 -2.68 8.30 28.12
N ILE A 377 -1.57 7.56 27.98
CA ILE A 377 -0.26 8.02 27.47
C ILE A 377 0.26 7.10 26.37
N SER A 378 1.40 7.41 25.75
CA SER A 378 2.06 6.49 24.82
C SER A 378 2.45 5.20 25.56
N HIS A 379 2.10 4.05 24.97
CA HIS A 379 2.36 2.74 25.55
C HIS A 379 3.87 2.44 25.50
N ARG A 380 4.54 2.58 26.65
CA ARG A 380 6.01 2.44 26.77
C ARG A 380 6.52 1.00 26.69
N GLY A 381 5.62 0.02 26.63
CA GLY A 381 5.96 -1.41 26.62
C GLY A 381 5.73 -2.01 28.00
N ASP A 382 6.02 -3.30 28.15
CA ASP A 382 6.28 -3.93 29.45
C ASP A 382 7.77 -3.79 29.80
N ASP A 383 8.14 -4.00 31.06
CA ASP A 383 9.54 -3.85 31.54
C ASP A 383 10.54 -4.78 30.83
N THR A 384 10.05 -5.75 30.04
CA THR A 384 10.85 -6.73 29.29
C THR A 384 10.79 -6.56 27.77
N GLY A 385 9.99 -5.64 27.25
CA GLY A 385 9.76 -5.44 25.81
C GLY A 385 9.70 -3.96 25.47
N GLY A 386 10.70 -3.47 24.73
CA GLY A 386 10.80 -2.07 24.30
C GLY A 386 9.47 -1.52 23.72
N GLY A 387 9.24 -0.22 23.91
CA GLY A 387 7.93 0.38 23.68
C GLY A 387 7.28 0.12 22.32
N LYS A 388 5.93 0.24 22.28
CA LYS A 388 5.10 0.02 21.08
C LYS A 388 5.19 1.19 20.09
N LEU A 389 6.42 1.53 19.71
CA LEU A 389 6.76 2.51 18.69
C LEU A 389 7.06 1.79 17.38
N PHE A 390 6.44 2.23 16.29
CA PHE A 390 6.71 1.70 14.96
C PHE A 390 6.68 2.83 13.93
N ALA A 391 7.42 2.67 12.85
CA ALA A 391 7.47 3.59 11.74
C ALA A 391 6.85 2.95 10.49
N LEU A 392 6.17 3.78 9.71
CA LEU A 392 5.64 3.46 8.39
C LEU A 392 6.30 4.39 7.39
N GLU A 393 6.99 3.81 6.43
CA GLU A 393 7.32 4.52 5.21
C GLU A 393 6.10 4.48 4.30
N LEU A 394 5.64 5.65 3.89
CA LEU A 394 4.46 5.86 3.07
C LEU A 394 4.87 6.30 1.67
N VAL A 395 4.12 5.87 0.67
CA VAL A 395 4.24 6.31 -0.72
C VAL A 395 3.10 7.26 -1.03
N HIS A 396 3.44 8.44 -1.53
CA HIS A 396 2.49 9.49 -1.87
C HIS A 396 2.00 9.38 -3.33
N PRO A 397 0.75 9.78 -3.64
CA PRO A 397 0.20 9.78 -5.00
C PRO A 397 0.69 10.96 -5.85
N TRP A 398 1.93 11.40 -5.62
CA TRP A 398 2.56 12.53 -6.27
C TRP A 398 4.09 12.42 -6.17
N ARG A 399 4.81 13.22 -6.95
CA ARG A 399 6.27 13.42 -6.85
C ARG A 399 6.61 14.92 -6.79
N ARG A 400 7.84 15.23 -6.40
CA ARG A 400 8.40 16.59 -6.56
C ARG A 400 9.07 16.69 -7.92
N GLY A 401 8.66 17.68 -8.71
CA GLY A 401 9.30 18.05 -9.98
C GLY A 401 10.59 18.84 -9.78
N ALA A 402 11.20 19.31 -10.88
CA ALA A 402 12.45 20.05 -10.85
C ALA A 402 12.38 21.38 -10.05
N ASP A 403 11.21 22.04 -10.07
CA ASP A 403 10.96 23.32 -9.38
C ASP A 403 10.23 23.15 -8.04
N ASP A 404 10.40 21.99 -7.40
CA ASP A 404 9.74 21.60 -6.14
C ASP A 404 8.19 21.57 -6.23
N GLN A 405 7.64 21.60 -7.44
CA GLN A 405 6.21 21.51 -7.70
C GLN A 405 5.69 20.09 -7.47
N VAL A 406 4.48 19.99 -6.93
CA VAL A 406 3.81 18.71 -6.70
C VAL A 406 3.16 18.24 -7.99
N GLU A 407 3.67 17.15 -8.56
CA GLU A 407 3.11 16.52 -9.76
C GLU A 407 2.29 15.27 -9.37
N PRO A 408 1.01 15.18 -9.75
CA PRO A 408 0.17 14.03 -9.42
C PRO A 408 0.62 12.78 -10.16
N LEU A 409 0.44 11.61 -9.54
CA LEU A 409 0.72 10.31 -10.14
C LEU A 409 -0.52 9.41 -10.17
N VAL A 410 -0.52 8.47 -11.10
CA VAL A 410 -1.51 7.38 -11.19
C VAL A 410 -0.79 6.03 -11.20
N TRP A 411 -1.50 4.98 -10.80
CA TRP A 411 -1.03 3.60 -10.81
C TRP A 411 -1.74 2.85 -11.92
N ARG A 412 -1.00 2.44 -12.95
CA ARG A 412 -1.54 1.79 -14.14
C ARG A 412 -1.49 0.27 -13.99
N THR A 413 -2.60 -0.40 -14.22
CA THR A 413 -2.71 -1.87 -14.11
C THR A 413 -3.67 -2.44 -15.14
N SER A 414 -3.70 -3.76 -15.23
CA SER A 414 -4.78 -4.45 -15.93
C SER A 414 -5.29 -5.66 -15.16
N ILE A 415 -6.55 -6.00 -15.43
CA ILE A 415 -7.20 -7.20 -14.93
C ILE A 415 -7.49 -8.09 -16.13
N ASP A 416 -6.98 -9.31 -16.08
CA ASP A 416 -7.16 -10.31 -17.14
C ASP A 416 -8.26 -11.30 -16.75
N LEU A 417 -9.19 -11.50 -17.68
CA LEU A 417 -10.39 -12.33 -17.60
C LEU A 417 -10.32 -13.52 -18.57
N GLY A 418 -9.19 -13.76 -19.24
CA GLY A 418 -9.03 -14.79 -20.27
C GLY A 418 -9.26 -16.22 -19.76
N GLN A 419 -9.03 -16.47 -18.46
CA GLN A 419 -9.31 -17.78 -17.84
C GLN A 419 -10.80 -18.00 -17.49
N ILE A 420 -11.65 -16.99 -17.71
CA ILE A 420 -13.09 -17.10 -17.50
C ILE A 420 -13.73 -17.64 -18.78
N PRO A 421 -14.66 -18.61 -18.69
CA PRO A 421 -15.43 -19.09 -19.83
C PRO A 421 -16.10 -17.94 -20.57
N GLU A 422 -16.03 -17.96 -21.91
CA GLU A 422 -16.55 -16.89 -22.77
C GLU A 422 -18.02 -16.55 -22.47
N THR A 423 -18.82 -17.56 -22.14
CA THR A 423 -20.26 -17.42 -21.79
C THR A 423 -20.50 -16.55 -20.56
N ASP A 424 -19.58 -16.58 -19.58
CA ASP A 424 -19.71 -15.85 -18.31
C ASP A 424 -18.85 -14.59 -18.26
N ARG A 425 -17.86 -14.47 -19.15
CA ARG A 425 -16.84 -13.41 -19.12
C ARG A 425 -17.44 -12.00 -19.13
N ARG A 426 -18.46 -11.77 -19.97
CA ARG A 426 -19.17 -10.49 -20.04
C ARG A 426 -19.82 -10.13 -18.70
N ALA A 427 -20.56 -11.07 -18.11
CA ALA A 427 -21.24 -10.85 -16.84
C ALA A 427 -20.23 -10.56 -15.71
N VAL A 428 -19.11 -11.29 -15.69
CA VAL A 428 -18.04 -11.02 -14.72
C VAL A 428 -17.42 -9.65 -14.93
N ALA A 429 -17.15 -9.25 -16.18
CA ALA A 429 -16.59 -7.94 -16.50
C ALA A 429 -17.51 -6.79 -16.05
N GLU A 430 -18.82 -6.88 -16.34
CA GLU A 430 -19.83 -5.89 -15.93
C GLU A 430 -19.96 -5.83 -14.40
N GLN A 431 -20.02 -6.98 -13.72
CA GLN A 431 -20.09 -7.05 -12.26
C GLN A 431 -18.83 -6.49 -11.59
N LEU A 432 -17.65 -6.77 -12.15
CA LEU A 432 -16.38 -6.23 -11.69
C LEU A 432 -16.30 -4.71 -11.91
N ALA A 433 -16.68 -4.23 -13.10
CA ALA A 433 -16.74 -2.81 -13.44
C ALA A 433 -17.68 -2.04 -12.51
N SER A 434 -18.78 -2.65 -12.05
CA SER A 434 -19.68 -2.02 -11.07
C SER A 434 -19.08 -1.89 -9.65
N LEU A 435 -18.09 -2.72 -9.31
CA LEU A 435 -17.50 -2.79 -7.97
C LEU A 435 -16.23 -1.94 -7.86
N LEU A 436 -15.44 -1.88 -8.92
CA LEU A 436 -14.16 -1.17 -8.98
C LEU A 436 -14.23 0.34 -8.63
N PRO A 437 -15.27 1.11 -8.98
CA PRO A 437 -15.43 2.50 -8.54
C PRO A 437 -15.48 2.69 -7.02
N HIS A 438 -15.74 1.62 -6.28
CA HIS A 438 -15.76 1.63 -4.82
C HIS A 438 -14.43 1.22 -4.19
N LEU A 439 -13.42 0.86 -4.98
CA LEU A 439 -12.16 0.28 -4.50
C LEU A 439 -11.56 1.09 -3.35
N SER A 440 -11.63 0.47 -2.17
CA SER A 440 -11.20 1.05 -0.90
C SER A 440 -10.26 0.09 -0.18
N TYR A 441 -9.70 0.54 0.95
CA TYR A 441 -8.92 -0.32 1.84
C TYR A 441 -7.60 -0.85 1.26
N VAL A 442 -6.99 -0.11 0.32
CA VAL A 442 -5.71 -0.48 -0.31
C VAL A 442 -4.56 -0.39 0.71
N GLY A 443 -3.75 -1.45 0.75
CA GLY A 443 -2.58 -1.54 1.63
C GLY A 443 -2.90 -1.57 3.14
N LYS A 444 -1.89 -1.21 3.94
CA LYS A 444 -1.96 -1.12 5.41
C LYS A 444 -2.64 0.16 5.90
N THR A 445 -2.51 1.25 5.15
CA THR A 445 -3.13 2.54 5.46
C THR A 445 -4.61 2.58 5.10
N LYS A 446 -5.09 1.60 4.31
CA LYS A 446 -6.49 1.44 3.93
C LYS A 446 -7.01 2.56 3.03
N VAL A 447 -6.15 3.14 2.21
CA VAL A 447 -6.45 4.28 1.34
C VAL A 447 -7.51 3.90 0.29
N PRO A 448 -8.46 4.80 -0.02
CA PRO A 448 -9.36 4.63 -1.15
C PRO A 448 -8.70 5.07 -2.46
N CYS A 449 -9.17 4.50 -3.57
CA CYS A 449 -8.72 4.90 -4.90
C CYS A 449 -9.87 5.46 -5.73
N GLU A 450 -9.57 6.48 -6.52
CA GLU A 450 -10.30 6.74 -7.77
C GLU A 450 -9.86 5.70 -8.81
N VAL A 451 -10.82 5.18 -9.57
CA VAL A 451 -10.59 4.12 -10.55
C VAL A 451 -11.27 4.51 -11.85
N THR A 452 -10.46 4.65 -12.90
CA THR A 452 -10.94 4.87 -14.26
C THR A 452 -10.40 3.77 -15.17
N GLY A 453 -11.10 3.45 -16.25
CA GLY A 453 -10.60 2.43 -17.15
C GLY A 453 -11.51 2.13 -18.33
N SER A 454 -11.04 1.21 -19.15
CA SER A 454 -11.74 0.74 -20.34
C SER A 454 -11.49 -0.74 -20.54
N GLY A 455 -12.52 -1.46 -20.96
CA GLY A 455 -12.43 -2.82 -21.44
C GLY A 455 -11.76 -2.86 -22.81
N ARG A 456 -10.82 -3.79 -22.97
CA ARG A 456 -10.17 -4.07 -24.24
C ARG A 456 -10.48 -5.52 -24.61
N ALA A 457 -10.93 -5.74 -25.84
CA ALA A 457 -10.93 -7.08 -26.41
C ALA A 457 -9.49 -7.61 -26.43
N ALA A 458 -9.31 -8.93 -26.34
CA ALA A 458 -8.00 -9.51 -26.65
C ALA A 458 -7.57 -8.99 -28.03
N SER A 459 -6.34 -8.48 -28.14
CA SER A 459 -5.77 -8.24 -29.45
C SER A 459 -5.69 -9.59 -30.15
N SER A 460 -6.54 -9.83 -31.15
CA SER A 460 -6.52 -11.02 -32.00
C SER A 460 -5.30 -11.07 -32.94
N GLY A 461 -4.30 -10.21 -32.72
CA GLY A 461 -3.02 -10.33 -33.39
C GLY A 461 -2.29 -11.49 -32.75
N ALA A 462 -2.24 -12.63 -33.44
CA ALA A 462 -1.25 -13.65 -33.13
C ALA A 462 0.11 -12.93 -33.05
N THR A 463 0.76 -12.99 -31.91
CA THR A 463 2.15 -12.55 -31.82
C THR A 463 2.90 -13.43 -32.82
N GLU A 464 3.44 -12.85 -33.89
CA GLU A 464 4.32 -13.62 -34.79
C GLU A 464 5.53 -14.03 -33.96
N VAL A 465 5.55 -15.31 -33.59
CA VAL A 465 6.67 -15.90 -32.86
C VAL A 465 7.67 -16.37 -33.91
N GLY A 466 8.83 -15.71 -33.96
CA GLY A 466 9.95 -16.11 -34.82
C GLY A 466 10.59 -17.43 -34.37
N GLU A 467 11.77 -17.74 -34.89
CA GLU A 467 12.53 -18.94 -34.46
C GLU A 467 13.02 -18.86 -33.00
N THR A 468 13.11 -17.64 -32.47
CA THR A 468 13.53 -17.35 -31.09
C THR A 468 12.49 -16.47 -30.40
N ALA A 469 12.19 -16.79 -29.15
CA ALA A 469 11.34 -15.97 -28.29
C ALA A 469 12.11 -15.51 -27.05
N VAL A 470 11.94 -14.25 -26.65
CA VAL A 470 12.51 -13.68 -25.43
C VAL A 470 11.36 -13.26 -24.52
N LEU A 471 11.27 -13.87 -23.34
CA LEU A 471 10.21 -13.58 -22.37
C LEU A 471 10.81 -12.97 -21.12
N MET A 472 10.18 -11.90 -20.63
CA MET A 472 10.56 -11.25 -19.37
C MET A 472 9.43 -11.36 -18.36
N LEU A 473 9.79 -11.66 -17.11
CA LEU A 473 8.86 -11.60 -16.00
C LEU A 473 8.63 -10.15 -15.55
N ASP A 474 7.43 -9.64 -15.79
CA ASP A 474 7.01 -8.31 -15.30
C ASP A 474 6.86 -8.25 -13.77
N THR A 475 6.64 -9.40 -13.13
CA THR A 475 6.42 -9.51 -11.69
C THR A 475 7.07 -10.79 -11.15
N PRO A 476 7.41 -10.86 -9.86
CA PRO A 476 7.99 -12.07 -9.28
C PRO A 476 7.07 -13.28 -9.45
N ALA A 477 7.65 -14.44 -9.77
CA ALA A 477 6.90 -15.66 -10.08
C ALA A 477 7.46 -16.89 -9.34
N LEU A 478 6.57 -17.84 -9.03
CA LEU A 478 6.91 -19.17 -8.52
C LEU A 478 7.21 -20.10 -9.70
N LEU A 479 8.39 -19.98 -10.30
CA LEU A 479 8.79 -20.80 -11.45
C LEU A 479 9.71 -21.97 -11.11
N ALA A 480 10.66 -21.77 -10.19
CA ALA A 480 11.71 -22.76 -9.90
C ALA A 480 11.76 -23.10 -8.40
N ASP A 481 10.59 -23.20 -7.77
CA ASP A 481 10.50 -23.60 -6.36
C ASP A 481 10.47 -25.14 -6.28
N PRO A 482 11.53 -25.78 -5.75
CA PRO A 482 11.70 -27.23 -5.81
C PRO A 482 10.65 -28.01 -5.00
N ARG A 483 9.78 -27.34 -4.24
CA ARG A 483 8.66 -27.99 -3.54
C ARG A 483 7.48 -28.34 -4.43
N PHE A 484 7.38 -27.70 -5.59
CA PHE A 484 6.27 -27.89 -6.52
C PHE A 484 6.69 -28.68 -7.76
N GLN A 485 7.97 -29.05 -7.86
CA GLN A 485 8.54 -29.73 -9.00
C GLN A 485 9.38 -30.91 -8.52
N SER A 486 9.14 -32.08 -9.09
CA SER A 486 9.95 -33.28 -8.87
C SER A 486 10.80 -33.51 -10.11
N VAL A 487 11.91 -32.77 -10.21
CA VAL A 487 12.86 -32.90 -11.33
C VAL A 487 13.98 -33.85 -10.93
N GLU A 488 14.21 -34.89 -11.72
CA GLU A 488 15.29 -35.84 -11.49
C GLU A 488 16.65 -35.13 -11.46
N GLY A 489 17.48 -35.46 -10.47
CA GLY A 489 18.80 -34.85 -10.29
C GLY A 489 18.80 -33.48 -9.60
N VAL A 490 17.62 -32.96 -9.20
CA VAL A 490 17.51 -31.70 -8.44
C VAL A 490 17.20 -31.98 -6.97
N ARG A 491 17.93 -31.32 -6.07
CA ARG A 491 17.68 -31.45 -4.63
C ARG A 491 16.45 -30.66 -4.20
N GLU A 492 15.68 -31.21 -3.26
CA GLU A 492 14.59 -30.50 -2.56
C GLU A 492 15.13 -29.51 -1.51
N SER A 493 16.00 -28.59 -1.92
CA SER A 493 16.60 -27.57 -1.05
C SER A 493 16.73 -26.24 -1.76
N GLY A 494 16.80 -25.14 -1.00
CA GLY A 494 17.03 -23.80 -1.56
C GLY A 494 18.48 -23.52 -1.98
N ALA A 495 19.42 -24.43 -1.71
CA ALA A 495 20.84 -24.29 -2.06
C ALA A 495 21.10 -25.00 -3.40
N LEU A 496 20.55 -24.43 -4.46
CA LEU A 496 20.60 -24.99 -5.81
C LEU A 496 21.87 -24.51 -6.54
N SER A 497 22.55 -25.43 -7.21
CA SER A 497 23.60 -25.09 -8.18
C SER A 497 22.99 -24.44 -9.43
N ALA A 498 23.83 -23.78 -10.24
CA ALA A 498 23.40 -23.19 -11.51
C ALA A 498 22.78 -24.22 -12.46
N GLY A 499 23.33 -25.44 -12.50
CA GLY A 499 22.79 -26.54 -13.30
C GLY A 499 21.41 -27.02 -12.81
N GLU A 500 21.24 -27.17 -11.49
CA GLU A 500 19.94 -27.52 -10.90
C GLU A 500 18.88 -26.44 -11.15
N MET A 501 19.26 -25.17 -11.05
CA MET A 501 18.36 -24.04 -11.35
C MET A 501 17.93 -24.03 -12.82
N TRP A 502 18.86 -24.30 -13.74
CA TRP A 502 18.54 -24.41 -15.17
C TRP A 502 17.55 -25.56 -15.44
N LEU A 503 17.73 -26.71 -14.79
CA LEU A 503 16.81 -27.85 -14.93
C LEU A 503 15.39 -27.51 -14.45
N LEU A 504 15.26 -26.82 -13.31
CA LEU A 504 13.96 -26.36 -12.80
C LEU A 504 13.29 -25.37 -13.75
N TYR A 505 14.04 -24.39 -14.28
CA TYR A 505 13.47 -23.46 -15.26
C TYR A 505 13.06 -24.14 -16.56
N ARG A 506 13.88 -25.05 -17.07
CA ARG A 506 13.54 -25.82 -18.27
C ARG A 506 12.25 -26.60 -18.08
N ASP A 507 12.12 -27.31 -16.96
CA ASP A 507 10.92 -28.09 -16.64
C ASP A 507 9.68 -27.20 -16.53
N ALA A 508 9.77 -26.11 -15.77
CA ALA A 508 8.68 -25.15 -15.60
C ALA A 508 8.20 -24.55 -16.92
N TRP A 509 9.13 -24.11 -17.77
CA TRP A 509 8.78 -23.52 -19.06
C TRP A 509 8.30 -24.55 -20.07
N SER A 510 8.80 -25.79 -20.01
CA SER A 510 8.28 -26.88 -20.83
C SER A 510 6.81 -27.16 -20.51
N ASP A 511 6.44 -27.19 -19.23
CA ASP A 511 5.04 -27.37 -18.79
C ASP A 511 4.16 -26.17 -19.22
N LEU A 512 4.58 -24.95 -18.89
CA LEU A 512 3.84 -23.72 -19.23
C LEU A 512 3.61 -23.58 -20.74
N SER A 513 4.63 -23.89 -21.56
CA SER A 513 4.55 -23.80 -23.02
C SER A 513 3.96 -25.04 -23.68
N GLY A 514 3.71 -26.13 -22.94
CA GLY A 514 3.28 -27.40 -23.53
C GLY A 514 4.33 -28.02 -24.45
N GLY A 515 5.61 -27.72 -24.23
CA GLY A 515 6.73 -28.15 -25.06
C GLY A 515 6.96 -27.32 -26.34
N SER A 516 6.17 -26.26 -26.57
CA SER A 516 6.34 -25.38 -27.75
C SER A 516 7.59 -24.48 -27.67
N LEU A 517 8.15 -24.29 -26.48
CA LEU A 517 9.36 -23.51 -26.24
C LEU A 517 10.45 -24.36 -25.57
N GLU A 518 11.67 -24.28 -26.10
CA GLU A 518 12.85 -24.89 -25.49
C GLU A 518 13.79 -23.82 -24.93
N LEU A 519 14.06 -23.88 -23.63
CA LEU A 519 14.93 -22.91 -22.95
C LEU A 519 16.38 -23.02 -23.43
N ILE A 520 16.92 -21.95 -24.01
CA ILE A 520 18.31 -21.83 -24.43
C ILE A 520 19.15 -21.37 -23.23
N HIS A 521 18.85 -20.18 -22.70
CA HIS A 521 19.56 -19.57 -21.58
C HIS A 521 18.67 -18.54 -20.86
N HIS A 522 19.15 -17.96 -19.75
CA HIS A 522 18.39 -16.99 -18.98
C HIS A 522 19.28 -16.01 -18.21
N PHE A 523 18.73 -14.84 -17.92
CA PHE A 523 19.23 -13.86 -16.96
C PHE A 523 18.20 -13.76 -15.84
N ALA A 524 18.43 -14.45 -14.72
CA ALA A 524 17.45 -14.55 -13.64
C ALA A 524 18.06 -14.26 -12.28
N ARG A 525 17.23 -13.73 -11.37
CA ARG A 525 17.54 -13.57 -9.96
C ARG A 525 16.49 -14.27 -9.12
N GLN A 526 16.90 -14.85 -8.01
CA GLN A 526 15.99 -15.52 -7.08
C GLN A 526 16.03 -14.85 -5.71
N ARG A 527 14.90 -14.88 -5.01
CA ARG A 527 14.79 -14.45 -3.62
C ARG A 527 13.88 -15.36 -2.82
N LEU A 528 14.15 -15.45 -1.53
CA LEU A 528 13.28 -16.13 -0.58
C LEU A 528 12.17 -15.18 -0.12
N ARG A 529 10.92 -15.64 -0.21
CA ARG A 529 9.75 -14.95 0.34
C ARG A 529 9.16 -15.78 1.47
N GLY A 530 8.90 -15.14 2.59
CA GLY A 530 8.29 -15.82 3.73
C GLY A 530 8.05 -14.89 4.91
N GLY A 531 8.29 -15.39 6.12
CA GLY A 531 8.10 -14.69 7.38
C GLY A 531 6.93 -15.24 8.19
N ASN A 532 6.89 -14.85 9.46
CA ASN A 532 5.97 -15.40 10.46
C ASN A 532 4.49 -15.33 10.02
N HIS A 533 4.09 -14.23 9.35
CA HIS A 533 2.73 -14.10 8.85
C HIS A 533 2.36 -15.17 7.82
N LEU A 534 3.20 -15.41 6.82
CA LEU A 534 2.93 -16.40 5.78
C LEU A 534 3.06 -17.82 6.32
N ALA A 535 4.02 -18.07 7.22
CA ALA A 535 4.16 -19.35 7.92
C ALA A 535 2.86 -19.71 8.67
N LEU A 536 2.36 -18.81 9.52
CA LEU A 536 1.16 -19.03 10.30
C LEU A 536 -0.13 -19.09 9.47
N ARG A 537 -0.23 -18.33 8.36
CA ARG A 537 -1.45 -18.33 7.52
C ARG A 537 -1.51 -19.47 6.51
N ARG A 538 -0.38 -19.92 5.97
CA ARG A 538 -0.33 -20.81 4.79
C ARG A 538 0.38 -22.13 5.04
N GLN A 539 1.17 -22.22 6.11
CA GLN A 539 1.92 -23.42 6.48
C GLN A 539 1.69 -23.79 7.95
N ALA A 540 0.54 -23.38 8.50
CA ALA A 540 0.15 -23.78 9.85
C ALA A 540 0.26 -25.30 10.01
N GLN A 541 0.87 -25.75 11.11
CA GLN A 541 1.08 -27.18 11.42
C GLN A 541 2.03 -27.92 10.48
N ARG A 542 2.77 -27.23 9.60
CA ARG A 542 3.84 -27.80 8.76
C ARG A 542 5.20 -27.19 9.13
N ARG A 543 6.29 -27.89 8.78
CA ARG A 543 7.63 -27.30 8.84
C ARG A 543 7.67 -26.08 7.93
N TYR A 544 8.07 -24.93 8.48
CA TYR A 544 8.15 -23.70 7.70
C TYR A 544 9.26 -23.80 6.66
N VAL A 545 8.89 -23.56 5.40
CA VAL A 545 9.82 -23.45 4.27
C VAL A 545 9.48 -22.19 3.48
N PRO A 546 10.39 -21.22 3.35
CA PRO A 546 10.15 -20.03 2.52
C PRO A 546 9.94 -20.42 1.06
N TRP A 547 9.21 -19.58 0.33
CA TRP A 547 9.03 -19.72 -1.11
C TRP A 547 10.24 -19.17 -1.86
N LEU A 548 10.71 -19.89 -2.88
CA LEU A 548 11.76 -19.42 -3.78
C LEU A 548 11.09 -18.75 -4.99
N LEU A 549 11.16 -17.41 -5.03
CA LEU A 549 10.62 -16.63 -6.13
C LEU A 549 11.72 -16.33 -7.14
N THR A 550 11.36 -16.40 -8.41
CA THR A 550 12.12 -15.75 -9.49
C THR A 550 11.68 -14.30 -9.56
N ASP A 551 12.64 -13.38 -9.56
CA ASP A 551 12.39 -11.96 -9.50
C ASP A 551 11.89 -11.38 -10.83
N ALA A 552 11.15 -10.28 -10.73
CA ALA A 552 10.77 -9.47 -11.88
C ALA A 552 12.03 -8.95 -12.61
N GLY A 553 11.93 -8.78 -13.92
CA GLY A 553 13.06 -8.48 -14.79
C GLY A 553 13.82 -9.71 -15.25
N SER A 554 13.57 -10.90 -14.69
CA SER A 554 14.21 -12.13 -15.19
C SER A 554 13.81 -12.40 -16.64
N VAL A 555 14.80 -12.63 -17.48
CA VAL A 555 14.69 -12.81 -18.94
C VAL A 555 15.04 -14.24 -19.29
N PHE A 556 14.22 -14.87 -20.13
CA PHE A 556 14.38 -16.23 -20.61
C PHE A 556 14.33 -16.24 -22.13
N THR A 557 15.29 -16.93 -22.75
CA THR A 557 15.42 -16.99 -24.20
C THR A 557 15.19 -18.41 -24.67
N PHE A 558 14.32 -18.58 -25.66
CA PHE A 558 13.81 -19.86 -26.11
C PHE A 558 14.02 -20.08 -27.60
N ALA A 559 14.31 -21.32 -27.97
CA ALA A 559 14.09 -21.80 -29.32
C ALA A 559 12.61 -22.20 -29.46
N VAL A 560 11.98 -21.77 -30.55
CA VAL A 560 10.56 -22.02 -30.80
C VAL A 560 10.43 -23.34 -31.55
N ARG A 561 9.78 -24.31 -30.93
CA ARG A 561 9.60 -25.67 -31.47
C ARG A 561 8.29 -25.81 -32.24
N ASP A 562 7.25 -25.10 -31.79
CA ASP A 562 5.97 -24.99 -32.47
C ASP A 562 5.49 -23.54 -32.38
N ALA A 563 5.57 -22.80 -33.49
CA ALA A 563 5.20 -21.39 -33.52
C ALA A 563 3.70 -21.15 -33.30
N VAL A 564 2.84 -22.10 -33.69
CA VAL A 564 1.38 -21.96 -33.55
C VAL A 564 0.98 -22.16 -32.10
N GLU A 565 1.45 -23.24 -31.47
CA GLU A 565 1.19 -23.50 -30.06
C GLU A 565 1.86 -22.44 -29.16
N ALA A 566 3.07 -21.99 -29.50
CA ALA A 566 3.74 -20.90 -28.77
C ALA A 566 2.93 -19.60 -28.86
N ALA A 567 2.47 -19.20 -30.05
CA ALA A 567 1.67 -17.99 -30.22
C ALA A 567 0.31 -18.06 -29.50
N ALA A 568 -0.26 -19.25 -29.30
CA ALA A 568 -1.51 -19.43 -28.57
C ALA A 568 -1.35 -19.29 -27.04
N ARG A 569 -0.15 -19.53 -26.50
CA ARG A 569 0.14 -19.53 -25.06
C ARG A 569 0.82 -18.26 -24.55
N LEU A 570 1.46 -17.51 -25.46
CA LEU A 570 2.09 -16.20 -25.19
C LEU A 570 1.07 -15.07 -25.32
#